data_AF-A0A956TX53-F1
#
_entry.id   AF-A0A956TX53-F1
#
_cell.length_a   1.000
_cell.length_b   1.000
_cell.length_c   1.000
_cell.angle_alpha   90.00
_cell.angle_beta   90.00
_cell.angle_gamma   90.00
#
_symmetry.space_group_name_H-M   'P 1'
#
loop_
_entity.id
_entity.type
_entity.pdbx_description
1 polymer ?
#
loop_
_entity_poly.entity_id
_entity_poly.type
_entity_poly.pdbx_seq_one_letter_code
_entity_poly.pdbx_strand_id
1 'polypeptide(L)'
;MASKLKKKAKEKSATATEAVSASVASVDSLEKLLGKTDKELKQIQPKIEALEKQLDALKELKLRKQRLLTLKMSLMAMLESDTKLNKVLEASPGSGMGPAAVPGYDALSSAYTFSPEEAFAQVQGQLRATNSLNYQIFQAVVFNGGKASTEAIKQYLVETEAKQPQTGEGFEAMSLSEISSRANYLIRKGILNPHQRGVFYTHLGWMPPTTMI
;
A
#
# COMPACT_ATOMS: atom_id res chain seq x y z
N MET A 1 -25.58 -44.44 -76.71
CA MET A 1 -25.00 -44.36 -75.35
C MET A 1 -24.15 -43.10 -75.07
N ALA A 2 -23.72 -42.33 -76.09
CA ALA A 2 -22.88 -41.14 -75.90
C ALA A 2 -23.55 -39.94 -75.18
N SER A 3 -24.89 -39.85 -75.18
CA SER A 3 -25.63 -38.73 -74.56
C SER A 3 -25.65 -38.78 -73.02
N LYS A 4 -25.65 -39.98 -72.41
CA LYS A 4 -25.68 -40.12 -70.94
C LYS A 4 -24.34 -39.78 -70.27
N LEU A 5 -23.22 -39.87 -71.00
CA LEU A 5 -21.88 -39.54 -70.49
C LEU A 5 -21.63 -38.03 -70.41
N LYS A 6 -22.18 -37.23 -71.33
CA LYS A 6 -22.05 -35.76 -71.30
C LYS A 6 -22.83 -35.11 -70.15
N LYS A 7 -23.97 -35.69 -69.74
CA LYS A 7 -24.78 -35.15 -68.63
C LYS A 7 -24.11 -35.36 -67.26
N LYS A 8 -23.50 -36.53 -67.04
CA LYS A 8 -22.77 -36.85 -65.79
C LYS A 8 -21.47 -36.05 -65.60
N ALA A 9 -20.78 -35.66 -66.69
CA ALA A 9 -19.59 -34.80 -66.61
C ALA A 9 -19.94 -33.35 -66.24
N LYS A 10 -21.10 -32.85 -66.69
CA LYS A 10 -21.55 -31.47 -66.42
C LYS A 10 -22.00 -31.28 -64.96
N GLU A 11 -22.64 -32.28 -64.36
CA GLU A 11 -23.03 -32.26 -62.94
C GLU A 11 -21.84 -32.35 -61.98
N LYS A 12 -20.82 -33.17 -62.28
CA LYS A 12 -19.58 -33.25 -61.46
C LYS A 12 -18.72 -31.99 -61.54
N SER A 13 -18.73 -31.29 -62.69
CA SER A 13 -18.04 -30.01 -62.86
C SER A 13 -18.69 -28.87 -62.08
N ALA A 14 -20.01 -28.87 -61.96
CA ALA A 14 -20.76 -27.85 -61.23
C ALA A 14 -20.63 -28.00 -59.70
N THR A 15 -20.63 -29.23 -59.18
CA THR A 15 -20.43 -29.48 -57.73
C THR A 15 -19.00 -29.20 -57.26
N ALA A 16 -17.99 -29.40 -58.11
CA ALA A 16 -16.61 -29.07 -57.79
C ALA A 16 -16.34 -27.55 -57.77
N THR A 17 -17.02 -26.77 -58.62
CA THR A 17 -16.87 -25.31 -58.64
C THR A 17 -17.56 -24.65 -57.43
N GLU A 18 -18.68 -25.19 -56.98
CA GLU A 18 -19.41 -24.70 -55.80
C GLU A 18 -18.63 -24.97 -54.49
N ALA A 19 -18.04 -26.16 -54.34
CA ALA A 19 -17.19 -26.49 -53.19
C ALA A 19 -15.89 -25.67 -53.11
N VAL A 20 -15.26 -25.37 -54.25
CA VAL A 20 -14.09 -24.49 -54.32
C VAL A 20 -14.47 -23.05 -53.98
N SER A 21 -15.62 -22.56 -54.45
CA SER A 21 -16.10 -21.21 -54.13
C SER A 21 -16.45 -21.01 -52.64
N ALA A 22 -16.99 -22.04 -51.97
CA ALA A 22 -17.26 -22.02 -50.53
C ALA A 22 -15.96 -22.05 -49.70
N SER A 23 -14.93 -22.80 -50.15
CA SER A 23 -13.62 -22.82 -49.51
C SER A 23 -12.89 -21.48 -49.67
N VAL A 24 -12.98 -20.83 -50.83
CA VAL A 24 -12.40 -19.49 -51.06
C VAL A 24 -13.09 -18.43 -50.21
N ALA A 25 -14.42 -18.48 -50.06
CA ALA A 25 -15.14 -17.58 -49.16
C ALA A 25 -14.71 -17.70 -47.68
N SER A 26 -14.28 -18.89 -47.25
CA SER A 26 -13.72 -19.10 -45.90
C SER A 26 -12.31 -18.52 -45.74
N VAL A 27 -11.49 -18.55 -46.81
CA VAL A 27 -10.14 -17.96 -46.84
C VAL A 27 -10.23 -16.43 -46.80
N ASP A 28 -11.12 -15.83 -47.59
CA ASP A 28 -11.35 -14.37 -47.57
C ASP A 28 -11.86 -13.89 -46.20
N SER A 29 -12.66 -14.72 -45.51
CA SER A 29 -13.12 -14.42 -44.15
C SER A 29 -11.98 -14.49 -43.12
N LEU A 30 -11.05 -15.45 -43.28
CA LEU A 30 -9.88 -15.57 -42.43
C LEU A 30 -8.90 -14.42 -42.65
N GLU A 31 -8.66 -13.99 -43.89
CA GLU A 31 -7.84 -12.81 -44.19
C GLU A 31 -8.44 -11.53 -43.59
N LYS A 32 -9.77 -11.36 -43.67
CA LYS A 32 -10.45 -10.24 -43.02
C LYS A 32 -10.32 -10.27 -41.50
N LEU A 33 -10.38 -11.46 -40.89
CA LEU A 33 -10.17 -11.64 -39.45
C LEU A 33 -8.73 -11.27 -39.09
N LEU A 34 -7.73 -11.86 -39.75
CA LEU A 34 -6.30 -11.54 -39.58
C LEU A 34 -6.04 -10.03 -39.70
N GLY A 35 -6.61 -9.38 -40.72
CA GLY A 35 -6.47 -7.93 -40.90
C GLY A 35 -7.15 -7.10 -39.80
N LYS A 36 -8.20 -7.61 -39.16
CA LYS A 36 -8.80 -6.97 -37.97
C LYS A 36 -7.91 -7.17 -36.75
N THR A 37 -7.43 -8.39 -36.51
CA THR A 37 -6.54 -8.68 -35.38
C THR A 37 -5.25 -7.86 -35.47
N ASP A 38 -4.64 -7.72 -36.65
CA ASP A 38 -3.45 -6.89 -36.86
C ASP A 38 -3.70 -5.42 -36.57
N LYS A 39 -4.88 -4.90 -36.91
CA LYS A 39 -5.27 -3.52 -36.57
C LYS A 39 -5.44 -3.33 -35.07
N GLU A 40 -6.07 -4.28 -34.39
CA GLU A 40 -6.23 -4.25 -32.94
C GLU A 40 -4.89 -4.34 -32.23
N LEU A 41 -3.99 -5.21 -32.69
CA LEU A 41 -2.63 -5.36 -32.15
C LEU A 41 -1.84 -4.06 -32.29
N LYS A 42 -1.91 -3.41 -33.46
CA LYS A 42 -1.31 -2.08 -33.70
C LYS A 42 -1.92 -0.98 -32.85
N GLN A 43 -3.16 -1.10 -32.40
CA GLN A 43 -3.80 -0.14 -31.48
C GLN A 43 -3.47 -0.41 -30.01
N ILE A 44 -3.23 -1.67 -29.64
CA ILE A 44 -2.91 -2.06 -28.26
C ILE A 44 -1.45 -1.77 -27.92
N GLN A 45 -0.52 -2.00 -28.85
CA GLN A 45 0.91 -1.76 -28.66
C GLN A 45 1.25 -0.37 -28.08
N PRO A 46 0.76 0.76 -28.63
CA PRO A 46 1.07 2.08 -28.07
C PRO A 46 0.45 2.31 -26.69
N LYS A 47 -0.67 1.64 -26.36
CA LYS A 47 -1.28 1.73 -25.02
C LYS A 47 -0.43 1.02 -23.98
N ILE A 48 0.16 -0.13 -24.32
CA ILE A 48 1.10 -0.85 -23.45
C ILE A 48 2.31 0.04 -23.17
N GLU A 49 2.93 0.61 -24.21
CA GLU A 49 4.07 1.52 -24.05
C GLU A 49 3.74 2.76 -23.21
N ALA A 50 2.53 3.31 -23.34
CA ALA A 50 2.07 4.42 -22.52
C ALA A 50 1.93 4.02 -21.03
N LEU A 51 1.38 2.84 -20.76
CA LEU A 51 1.24 2.31 -19.39
C LEU A 51 2.59 2.00 -18.75
N GLU A 52 3.54 1.45 -19.51
CA GLU A 52 4.91 1.22 -19.02
C GLU A 52 5.60 2.53 -18.64
N LYS A 53 5.48 3.58 -19.46
CA LYS A 53 5.99 4.91 -19.13
C LYS A 53 5.36 5.49 -17.86
N GLN A 54 4.04 5.32 -17.69
CA GLN A 54 3.35 5.76 -16.48
C GLN A 54 3.83 5.00 -15.24
N LEU A 55 4.07 3.70 -15.37
CA LEU A 55 4.56 2.85 -14.30
C LEU A 55 5.96 3.28 -13.86
N ASP A 56 6.86 3.58 -14.80
CA ASP A 56 8.20 4.06 -14.49
C ASP A 56 8.20 5.46 -13.86
N ALA A 57 7.34 6.36 -14.33
CA ALA A 57 7.13 7.66 -13.69
C ALA A 57 6.64 7.52 -12.24
N LEU A 58 5.76 6.54 -11.97
CA LEU A 58 5.24 6.27 -10.63
C LEU A 58 6.33 5.71 -9.70
N LYS A 59 7.19 4.81 -10.20
CA LYS A 59 8.38 4.34 -9.45
C LYS A 59 9.30 5.48 -9.07
N GLU A 60 9.59 6.39 -10.01
CA GLU A 60 10.44 7.54 -9.76
C GLU A 60 9.82 8.47 -8.71
N LEU A 61 8.50 8.72 -8.81
CA LEU A 61 7.78 9.54 -7.85
C LEU A 61 7.78 8.93 -6.44
N LYS A 62 7.66 7.60 -6.33
CA LYS A 62 7.78 6.87 -5.06
C LYS A 62 9.17 7.03 -4.45
N LEU A 63 10.23 6.93 -5.26
CA LEU A 63 11.61 7.15 -4.82
C LEU A 63 11.82 8.60 -4.33
N ARG A 64 11.28 9.59 -5.06
CA ARG A 64 11.32 11.01 -4.66
C ARG A 64 10.56 11.24 -3.34
N LYS A 65 9.38 10.64 -3.15
CA LYS A 65 8.61 10.70 -1.89
C LYS A 65 9.43 10.13 -0.72
N GLN A 66 10.09 8.99 -0.93
CA GLN A 66 10.93 8.38 0.11
C GLN A 66 12.09 9.30 0.51
N ARG A 67 12.81 9.89 -0.46
CA ARG A 67 13.88 10.86 -0.19
C ARG A 67 13.39 12.08 0.58
N LEU A 68 12.23 12.60 0.20
CA LEU A 68 11.64 13.78 0.85
C LEU A 68 11.21 13.46 2.29
N LEU A 69 10.73 12.24 2.54
CA LEU A 69 10.42 11.77 3.89
C LEU A 69 11.68 11.64 4.75
N THR A 70 12.78 11.09 4.21
CA THR A 70 14.08 11.06 4.90
C THR A 70 14.56 12.47 5.25
N LEU A 71 14.45 13.42 4.33
CA LEU A 71 14.84 14.81 4.56
C LEU A 71 13.95 15.49 5.62
N LYS A 72 12.63 15.23 5.59
CA LYS A 72 11.71 15.73 6.61
C LYS A 72 12.10 15.20 8.01
N MET A 73 12.44 13.92 8.11
CA MET A 73 12.88 13.33 9.38
C MET A 73 14.18 13.97 9.88
N SER A 74 15.18 14.20 9.01
CA SER A 74 16.42 14.87 9.42
C SER A 74 16.19 16.31 9.88
N LEU A 75 15.32 17.05 9.20
CA LEU A 75 14.97 18.43 9.58
C LEU A 75 14.22 18.48 10.92
N MET A 76 13.28 17.57 11.15
CA MET A 76 12.58 17.48 12.43
C MET A 76 13.56 17.17 13.57
N ALA A 77 14.51 16.26 13.36
CA ALA A 77 15.55 15.97 14.34
C ALA A 77 16.42 17.20 14.67
N MET A 78 16.76 18.02 13.67
CA MET A 78 17.51 19.27 13.87
C MET A 78 16.70 20.33 14.65
N LEU A 79 15.43 20.52 14.33
CA LEU A 79 14.54 21.43 15.07
C LEU A 79 14.34 20.98 16.53
N GLU A 80 14.27 19.67 16.75
CA GLU A 80 14.19 19.12 18.11
C GLU A 80 15.49 19.32 18.89
N SER A 81 16.66 19.26 18.26
CA SER A 81 17.93 19.60 18.93
C SER A 81 18.01 21.09 19.33
N ASP A 82 17.51 22.00 18.50
CA ASP A 82 17.52 23.44 18.80
C ASP A 82 16.58 23.79 19.97
N THR A 83 15.43 23.11 20.09
CA THR A 83 14.49 23.33 21.19
C THR A 83 14.92 22.69 22.52
N LYS A 84 15.69 21.60 22.48
CA LYS A 84 16.25 20.95 23.68
C LYS A 84 17.36 21.77 24.35
N LEU A 85 18.16 22.53 23.59
CA LEU A 85 19.16 23.46 24.15
C LEU A 85 18.53 24.55 25.04
N ASN A 86 17.29 24.96 24.77
CA ASN A 86 16.59 25.96 25.58
C ASN A 86 15.93 25.40 26.85
N LYS A 87 15.66 24.09 26.94
CA LYS A 87 14.93 23.48 28.08
C LYS A 87 15.82 22.90 29.18
N VAL A 88 17.11 22.70 28.94
CA VAL A 88 18.05 22.13 29.94
C VAL A 88 18.34 23.12 31.10
N LEU A 89 17.91 24.38 31.00
CA LEU A 89 18.10 25.37 32.08
C LEU A 89 17.05 25.34 33.21
N GLU A 90 15.95 24.57 33.12
CA GLU A 90 14.81 24.78 34.05
C GLU A 90 14.29 23.59 34.89
N ALA A 91 14.85 22.37 34.85
CA ALA A 91 14.23 21.25 35.59
C ALA A 91 15.13 20.58 36.64
N SER A 92 14.88 20.93 37.92
CA SER A 92 15.31 20.23 39.14
C SER A 92 14.42 19.01 39.44
N PRO A 93 14.89 17.91 40.07
CA PRO A 93 14.16 16.64 40.12
C PRO A 93 13.38 16.43 41.42
N GLY A 94 12.15 15.90 41.30
CA GLY A 94 11.31 15.48 42.43
C GLY A 94 10.54 14.19 42.17
N SER A 95 10.98 13.12 42.85
CA SER A 95 10.26 11.95 43.40
C SER A 95 9.01 11.34 42.74
N GLY A 96 9.02 9.99 42.67
CA GLY A 96 7.81 9.16 42.73
C GLY A 96 7.98 7.74 42.19
N MET A 97 8.36 6.77 43.04
CA MET A 97 8.31 5.33 42.72
C MET A 97 6.88 4.80 42.88
N GLY A 98 6.30 4.37 41.76
CA GLY A 98 5.04 3.63 41.64
C GLY A 98 5.18 2.54 40.57
N PRO A 99 4.21 1.60 40.44
CA PRO A 99 4.35 0.34 39.71
C PRO A 99 4.79 0.61 38.28
N ALA A 100 5.94 0.05 37.87
CA ALA A 100 6.69 0.32 36.62
C ALA A 100 5.87 1.11 35.59
N ALA A 101 5.82 2.43 35.79
CA ALA A 101 5.00 3.30 34.96
C ALA A 101 5.60 3.22 33.57
N VAL A 102 4.80 2.75 32.60
CA VAL A 102 5.23 2.80 31.20
C VAL A 102 5.61 4.26 30.93
N PRO A 103 6.88 4.53 30.58
CA PRO A 103 7.33 5.91 30.46
C PRO A 103 6.46 6.65 29.46
N GLY A 104 6.09 7.88 29.81
CA GLY A 104 5.36 8.75 28.91
C GLY A 104 6.15 8.96 27.62
N TYR A 105 5.46 9.20 26.50
CA TYR A 105 6.10 9.45 25.21
C TYR A 105 7.22 10.49 25.30
N ASP A 106 7.01 11.59 26.01
CA ASP A 106 7.98 12.69 26.09
C ASP A 106 9.28 12.25 26.79
N ALA A 107 9.20 11.34 27.75
CA ALA A 107 10.37 10.76 28.40
C ALA A 107 11.11 9.81 27.44
N LEU A 108 10.37 8.96 26.72
CA LEU A 108 10.92 8.07 25.70
C LEU A 108 11.62 8.86 24.59
N SER A 109 10.96 9.85 24.00
CA SER A 109 11.50 10.66 22.90
C SER A 109 12.65 11.58 23.31
N SER A 110 12.79 11.89 24.60
CA SER A 110 13.92 12.65 25.10
C SER A 110 15.21 11.84 25.21
N ALA A 111 15.10 10.55 25.58
CA ALA A 111 16.23 9.73 25.99
C ALA A 111 16.52 8.56 25.04
N TYR A 112 15.60 8.23 24.14
CA TYR A 112 15.66 7.06 23.26
C TYR A 112 15.41 7.45 21.80
N THR A 113 15.96 6.67 20.88
CA THR A 113 15.70 6.78 19.45
C THR A 113 14.63 5.76 19.04
N PHE A 114 13.63 6.20 18.29
CA PHE A 114 12.59 5.31 17.79
C PHE A 114 13.08 4.52 16.55
N SER A 115 12.97 3.20 16.61
CA SER A 115 13.27 2.27 15.53
C SER A 115 11.99 1.54 15.08
N PRO A 116 11.51 1.82 13.85
CA PRO A 116 10.36 1.11 13.29
C PRO A 116 10.57 -0.40 13.17
N GLU A 117 11.78 -0.84 12.81
CA GLU A 117 12.11 -2.26 12.66
C GLU A 117 11.96 -3.00 13.99
N GLU A 118 12.47 -2.38 15.07
CA GLU A 118 12.38 -2.92 16.42
C GLU A 118 10.93 -2.92 16.92
N ALA A 119 10.15 -1.86 16.60
CA ALA A 119 8.72 -1.82 16.93
C ALA A 119 7.95 -2.99 16.29
N PHE A 120 8.27 -3.32 15.03
CA PHE A 120 7.65 -4.46 14.35
C PHE A 120 8.13 -5.81 14.90
N ALA A 121 9.42 -5.96 15.19
CA ALA A 121 9.95 -7.19 15.79
C ALA A 121 9.26 -7.49 17.13
N GLN A 122 9.12 -6.47 17.99
CA GLN A 122 8.51 -6.62 19.31
C GLN A 122 7.00 -6.92 19.26
N VAL A 123 6.27 -6.48 18.23
CA VAL A 123 4.81 -6.68 18.13
C VAL A 123 4.42 -8.04 17.52
N GLN A 124 5.33 -8.76 16.86
CA GLN A 124 5.03 -9.98 16.08
C GLN A 124 4.38 -11.11 16.91
N GLY A 125 4.57 -11.16 18.23
CA GLY A 125 3.91 -12.11 19.12
C GLY A 125 2.53 -11.68 19.63
N GLN A 126 2.16 -10.41 19.45
CA GLN A 126 0.95 -9.82 20.04
C GLN A 126 -0.14 -9.53 19.00
N LEU A 127 0.26 -9.23 17.76
CA LEU A 127 -0.65 -8.98 16.65
C LEU A 127 -0.40 -9.95 15.50
N ARG A 128 -1.48 -10.45 14.90
CA ARG A 128 -1.39 -11.19 13.64
C ARG A 128 -0.96 -10.22 12.53
N ALA A 129 0.17 -10.49 11.88
CA ALA A 129 0.70 -9.62 10.83
C ALA A 129 -0.11 -9.66 9.53
N THR A 130 -0.80 -10.77 9.23
CA THR A 130 -1.53 -10.97 7.98
C THR A 130 -2.94 -10.36 8.04
N ASN A 131 -3.18 -9.34 7.20
CA ASN A 131 -4.49 -8.69 6.96
C ASN A 131 -5.27 -8.26 8.22
N SER A 132 -4.55 -8.02 9.32
CA SER A 132 -5.15 -7.55 10.55
C SER A 132 -5.24 -6.03 10.53
N LEU A 133 -6.46 -5.51 10.61
CA LEU A 133 -6.67 -4.07 10.77
C LEU A 133 -5.96 -3.52 12.02
N ASN A 134 -5.90 -4.31 13.10
CA ASN A 134 -5.18 -3.92 14.30
C ASN A 134 -3.67 -3.76 14.03
N TYR A 135 -3.11 -4.59 13.16
CA TYR A 135 -1.73 -4.46 12.73
C TYR A 135 -1.52 -3.24 11.83
N GLN A 136 -2.47 -2.95 10.93
CA GLN A 136 -2.41 -1.74 10.09
C GLN A 136 -2.52 -0.44 10.90
N ILE A 137 -3.35 -0.42 11.95
CA ILE A 137 -3.42 0.71 12.88
C ILE A 137 -2.09 0.88 13.64
N PHE A 138 -1.50 -0.23 14.09
CA PHE A 138 -0.18 -0.18 14.72
C PHE A 138 0.90 0.31 13.74
N GLN A 139 0.90 -0.17 12.50
CA GLN A 139 1.78 0.30 11.43
C GLN A 139 1.64 1.81 11.21
N ALA A 140 0.42 2.35 11.23
CA ALA A 140 0.18 3.77 11.13
C ALA A 140 0.86 4.56 12.27
N VAL A 141 0.79 4.07 13.51
CA VAL A 141 1.46 4.69 14.67
C VAL A 141 2.98 4.64 14.52
N VAL A 142 3.52 3.49 14.12
CA VAL A 142 4.96 3.31 13.88
C VAL A 142 5.46 4.22 12.76
N PHE A 143 4.70 4.33 11.67
CA PHE A 143 5.03 5.19 10.53
C PHE A 143 5.09 6.68 10.91
N ASN A 144 4.36 7.08 11.94
CA ASN A 144 4.40 8.44 12.48
C ASN A 144 5.40 8.59 13.64
N GLY A 145 6.48 7.80 13.67
CA GLY A 145 7.53 7.93 14.69
C GLY A 145 7.09 7.49 16.08
N GLY A 146 6.20 6.50 16.14
CA GLY A 146 5.72 5.91 17.38
C GLY A 146 4.62 6.70 18.08
N LYS A 147 4.12 7.80 17.48
CA LYS A 147 2.99 8.61 17.99
C LYS A 147 2.11 9.09 16.85
N ALA A 148 0.80 8.88 16.93
CA ALA A 148 -0.13 9.31 15.89
C ALA A 148 -1.47 9.78 16.48
N SER A 149 -2.08 10.75 15.81
CA SER A 149 -3.48 11.11 16.04
C SER A 149 -4.43 10.16 15.29
N THR A 150 -5.71 10.20 15.66
CA THR A 150 -6.76 9.43 15.00
C THR A 150 -6.87 9.79 13.52
N GLU A 151 -6.70 11.06 13.18
CA GLU A 151 -6.67 11.58 11.81
C GLU A 151 -5.47 11.05 11.04
N ALA A 152 -4.27 11.07 11.64
CA ALA A 152 -3.06 10.54 11.01
C ALA A 152 -3.17 9.03 10.75
N ILE A 153 -3.78 8.28 11.68
CA ILE A 153 -4.08 6.86 11.49
C ILE A 153 -5.05 6.67 10.33
N LYS A 154 -6.16 7.42 10.29
CA LYS A 154 -7.13 7.34 9.18
C LYS A 154 -6.47 7.64 7.84
N GLN A 155 -5.69 8.71 7.76
CA GLN A 155 -5.00 9.12 6.55
C GLN A 155 -4.05 8.02 6.06
N TYR A 156 -3.27 7.40 6.97
CA TYR A 156 -2.41 6.28 6.62
C TYR A 156 -3.19 5.09 6.03
N LEU A 157 -4.32 4.72 6.66
CA LEU A 157 -5.17 3.62 6.18
C LEU A 157 -5.74 3.88 4.79
N VAL A 158 -6.13 5.13 4.50
CA VAL A 158 -6.57 5.54 3.15
C VAL A 158 -5.41 5.51 2.15
N GLU A 159 -4.26 6.09 2.49
CA GLU A 159 -3.08 6.13 1.61
C GLU A 159 -2.51 4.74 1.29
N THR A 160 -2.72 3.77 2.16
CA THR A 160 -2.28 2.38 1.98
C THR A 160 -3.35 1.48 1.37
N GLU A 161 -4.50 2.05 0.98
CA GLU A 161 -5.65 1.32 0.44
C GLU A 161 -6.06 0.14 1.33
N ALA A 162 -5.95 0.32 2.64
CA ALA A 162 -6.34 -0.68 3.62
C ALA A 162 -7.83 -0.99 3.48
N LYS A 163 -8.20 -2.26 3.61
CA LYS A 163 -9.59 -2.71 3.51
C LYS A 163 -10.12 -3.17 4.84
N GLN A 164 -11.39 -2.89 5.09
CA GLN A 164 -12.08 -3.35 6.28
C GLN A 164 -12.29 -4.88 6.23
N PRO A 165 -12.07 -5.60 7.34
CA PRO A 165 -12.16 -7.07 7.36
C PRO A 165 -13.56 -7.63 7.05
N GLN A 166 -14.61 -6.88 7.38
CA GLN A 166 -16.00 -7.36 7.24
C GLN A 166 -16.65 -6.91 5.93
N THR A 167 -16.43 -5.65 5.53
CA THR A 167 -17.10 -5.06 4.36
C THR A 167 -16.22 -5.05 3.11
N GLY A 168 -14.89 -5.15 3.26
CA GLY A 168 -13.94 -5.00 2.16
C GLY A 168 -13.82 -3.56 1.64
N GLU A 169 -14.55 -2.61 2.22
CA GLU A 169 -14.52 -1.20 1.86
C GLU A 169 -13.26 -0.51 2.39
N GLY A 170 -12.91 0.63 1.79
CA GLY A 170 -11.85 1.50 2.27
C GLY A 170 -12.24 2.28 3.55
N PHE A 171 -11.37 3.20 3.96
CA PHE A 171 -11.50 3.97 5.19
C PHE A 171 -11.96 5.42 4.96
N GLU A 172 -12.21 5.83 3.72
CA GLU A 172 -12.53 7.20 3.33
C GLU A 172 -13.80 7.71 4.03
N ALA A 173 -14.87 6.92 3.95
CA ALA A 173 -16.18 7.23 4.52
C ALA A 173 -16.27 7.01 6.04
N MET A 174 -15.25 6.38 6.65
CA MET A 174 -15.30 6.00 8.05
C MET A 174 -15.17 7.20 8.99
N SER A 175 -15.90 7.19 10.10
CA SER A 175 -15.78 8.25 11.09
C SER A 175 -14.47 8.11 11.88
N LEU A 176 -13.94 9.24 12.38
CA LEU A 176 -12.79 9.22 13.29
C LEU A 176 -13.10 8.46 14.59
N SER A 177 -14.37 8.45 15.01
CA SER A 177 -14.80 7.74 16.22
C SER A 177 -14.59 6.22 16.14
N GLU A 178 -14.79 5.63 14.97
CA GLU A 178 -14.58 4.19 14.74
C GLU A 178 -13.09 3.84 14.72
N ILE A 179 -12.26 4.69 14.10
CA ILE A 179 -10.79 4.55 14.14
C ILE A 179 -10.30 4.63 15.59
N SER A 180 -10.76 5.64 16.34
CA SER A 180 -10.40 5.81 17.75
C SER A 180 -10.84 4.62 18.61
N SER A 181 -12.03 4.06 18.38
CA SER A 181 -12.50 2.85 19.06
C SER A 181 -11.58 1.66 18.82
N ARG A 182 -11.12 1.48 17.57
CA ARG A 182 -10.16 0.41 17.21
C ARG A 182 -8.77 0.66 17.79
N ALA A 183 -8.30 1.90 17.83
CA ALA A 183 -7.06 2.24 18.52
C ALA A 183 -7.16 1.98 20.04
N ASN A 184 -8.29 2.27 20.67
CA ASN A 184 -8.54 1.98 22.09
C ASN A 184 -8.54 0.47 22.39
N TYR A 185 -8.88 -0.38 21.42
CA TYR A 185 -8.69 -1.82 21.58
C TYR A 185 -7.20 -2.18 21.72
N LEU A 186 -6.31 -1.56 20.94
CA LEU A 186 -4.87 -1.77 21.09
C LEU A 186 -4.32 -1.23 22.42
N ILE A 187 -4.94 -0.18 22.98
CA ILE A 187 -4.62 0.30 24.32
C ILE A 187 -4.95 -0.76 25.37
N ARG A 188 -6.14 -1.36 25.31
CA ARG A 188 -6.52 -2.44 26.24
C ARG A 188 -5.63 -3.69 26.11
N LYS A 189 -4.99 -3.87 24.95
CA LYS A 189 -4.01 -4.93 24.72
C LYS A 189 -2.59 -4.57 25.16
N GLY A 190 -2.37 -3.35 25.66
CA GLY A 190 -1.07 -2.86 26.10
C GLY A 190 -0.11 -2.52 24.97
N ILE A 191 -0.55 -2.54 23.71
CA ILE A 191 0.30 -2.27 22.54
C ILE A 191 0.47 -0.76 22.35
N LEU A 192 -0.62 -0.01 22.51
CA LEU A 192 -0.65 1.44 22.47
C LEU A 192 -0.94 2.01 23.85
N ASN A 193 -0.57 3.27 24.04
CA ASN A 193 -0.87 4.04 25.23
C ASN A 193 -1.53 5.38 24.83
N PRO A 194 -2.49 5.88 25.63
CA PRO A 194 -3.05 7.20 25.41
C PRO A 194 -2.02 8.26 25.79
N HIS A 195 -1.88 9.29 24.96
CA HIS A 195 -1.09 10.48 25.30
C HIS A 195 -2.01 11.68 25.55
N GLN A 196 -2.90 11.96 24.60
CA GLN A 196 -3.93 13.00 24.68
C GLN A 196 -5.21 12.48 24.03
N ARG A 197 -6.31 13.24 24.10
CA ARG A 197 -7.56 12.84 23.46
C ARG A 197 -7.34 12.62 21.96
N GLY A 198 -7.59 11.40 21.49
CA GLY A 198 -7.43 11.02 20.09
C GLY A 198 -5.98 10.87 19.62
N VAL A 199 -5.00 10.89 20.54
CA VAL A 199 -3.57 10.73 20.24
C VAL A 199 -3.01 9.54 21.00
N PHE A 200 -2.32 8.66 20.27
CA PHE A 200 -1.82 7.39 20.76
C PHE A 200 -0.32 7.29 20.52
N TYR A 201 0.38 6.57 21.38
CA TYR A 201 1.79 6.24 21.17
C TYR A 201 2.08 4.78 21.50
N THR A 202 3.14 4.24 20.94
CA THR A 202 3.67 2.91 21.29
C THR A 202 4.91 3.08 22.16
N HIS A 203 5.08 2.19 23.13
CA HIS A 203 6.31 2.04 23.91
C HIS A 203 7.28 1.03 23.26
N LEU A 204 6.83 0.32 22.22
CA LEU A 204 7.64 -0.62 21.46
C LEU A 204 8.53 0.14 20.46
N GLY A 205 9.75 -0.36 20.24
CA GLY A 205 10.69 0.19 19.25
C GLY A 205 11.56 1.35 19.73
N TRP A 206 11.47 1.77 20.98
CA TRP A 206 12.38 2.76 21.54
C TRP A 206 13.67 2.08 21.99
N MET A 207 14.81 2.53 21.45
CA MET A 207 16.13 2.02 21.78
C MET A 207 16.99 3.11 22.42
N PRO A 208 17.85 2.77 23.40
CA PRO A 208 18.77 3.75 23.96
C PRO A 208 19.66 4.33 22.85
N PRO A 209 20.16 5.57 22.99
CA PRO A 209 21.04 6.14 22.00
C PRO A 209 22.26 5.23 21.92
N THR A 210 22.55 4.71 20.73
CA THR A 210 23.73 3.87 20.52
C THR A 210 24.95 4.74 20.82
N THR A 211 25.54 4.55 22.00
CA THR A 211 26.85 5.13 22.32
C THR A 211 27.82 4.50 21.33
N MET A 212 28.26 5.26 20.32
CA MET A 212 29.39 4.83 19.51
C MET A 212 30.60 4.76 20.45
N ILE A 213 31.02 3.54 20.78
CA ILE A 213 32.29 3.25 21.46
C ILE A 213 33.37 3.18 20.38
#